data_AF-A0A183DMK2-F1
#
_entry.id   AF-A0A183DMK2-F1
#
_cell.length_a   1.000
_cell.length_b   1.000
_cell.length_c   1.000
_cell.angle_alpha   90.00
_cell.angle_beta   90.00
_cell.angle_gamma   90.00
#
_symmetry.space_group_name_H-M   'P 1'
#
loop_
_entity.id
_entity.type
_entity.pdbx_description
1 polymer ?
#
loop_
_entity_poly.entity_id
_entity_poly.type
_entity_poly.pdbx_seq_one_letter_code
_entity_poly.pdbx_strand_id
1 'polypeptide(L)' 'MRIIHGNGYSDEDKRAHIRLVYQNIFMAIQAMIRAMDTLNIPYGDQSSEVRIFFLSLCIFASKFTFLFSLFRITM' A
#
# COMPACT_ATOMS: atom_id res chain seq x y z
N MET A 1 1.97 16.25 20.44
CA MET A 1 0.56 15.89 20.20
C MET A 1 -0.09 16.94 19.31
N ARG A 2 -0.10 16.77 17.98
CA ARG A 2 -0.54 17.84 17.05
C ARG A 2 -2.06 18.06 17.01
N ILE A 3 -2.87 17.03 17.28
CA ILE A 3 -4.33 17.13 17.26
C ILE A 3 -4.92 17.65 18.58
N ILE A 4 -4.42 17.20 19.74
CA ILE A 4 -4.99 17.56 21.06
C ILE A 4 -4.35 18.83 21.65
N HIS A 5 -3.10 19.14 21.30
CA HIS A 5 -2.35 20.27 21.89
C HIS A 5 -1.60 21.11 20.84
N GLY A 6 -1.87 20.93 19.55
CA GLY A 6 -1.25 21.69 18.47
C GLY A 6 -2.28 22.20 17.48
N ASN A 7 -1.82 22.86 16.42
CA ASN A 7 -2.70 23.46 15.39
C ASN A 7 -3.28 22.44 14.39
N GLY A 8 -3.31 21.14 14.70
CA GLY A 8 -3.78 20.11 13.79
C GLY A 8 -2.88 19.91 12.56
N TYR A 9 -3.50 19.63 11.41
CA TYR A 9 -2.82 19.43 10.13
C TYR A 9 -3.23 20.51 9.13
N SER A 10 -2.24 21.12 8.49
CA SER A 10 -2.47 22.00 7.34
C SER A 10 -2.95 21.21 6.12
N ASP A 11 -3.50 21.89 5.12
CA ASP A 11 -3.87 21.22 3.86
C ASP A 11 -2.66 20.69 3.10
N GLU A 12 -1.50 21.32 3.26
CA GLU A 12 -0.22 20.83 2.72
C GLU A 12 0.18 19.51 3.38
N ASP A 13 0.07 19.42 4.72
CA ASP A 13 0.30 18.17 5.44
C ASP A 13 -0.65 17.08 4.97
N LYS A 14 -1.95 17.37 4.83
CA LYS A 14 -2.94 16.39 4.35
C LYS A 14 -2.57 15.88 2.96
N ARG A 15 -2.18 16.76 2.03
CA ARG A 15 -1.74 16.39 0.69
C ARG A 15 -0.51 15.49 0.73
N ALA A 16 0.46 15.79 1.58
CA ALA A 16 1.65 14.94 1.76
C ALA A 16 1.28 13.53 2.28
N HIS A 17 0.23 13.40 3.10
CA HIS A 17 -0.20 12.11 3.65
C HIS A 17 -0.98 11.25 2.64
N ILE A 18 -1.55 11.82 1.56
CA ILE A 18 -2.34 11.07 0.57
C ILE A 18 -1.56 9.86 0.06
N ARG A 19 -0.29 10.05 -0.30
CA ARG A 19 0.57 8.95 -0.79
C ARG A 19 0.76 7.84 0.25
N LEU A 20 0.96 8.21 1.51
CA LEU A 20 1.14 7.26 2.60
C LEU A 20 -0.14 6.48 2.89
N VAL A 21 -1.30 7.14 2.83
CA VAL A 21 -2.60 6.47 2.98
C VAL A 21 -2.81 5.42 1.89
N TYR A 22 -2.54 5.75 0.63
CA TYR A 22 -2.59 4.77 -0.46
C TYR A 22 -1.63 3.60 -0.23
N GLN A 23 -0.39 3.88 0.13
CA GLN A 23 0.59 2.84 0.43
C GLN A 23 0.12 1.91 1.56
N ASN A 24 -0.46 2.46 2.62
CA ASN A 24 -1.00 1.68 3.73
C ASN A 24 -2.13 0.75 3.29
N ILE A 25 -3.05 1.24 2.45
CA ILE A 25 -4.13 0.41 1.89
C ILE A 25 -3.56 -0.77 1.10
N PHE A 26 -2.60 -0.52 0.20
CA PHE A 26 -1.98 -1.57 -0.60
C PHE A 26 -1.24 -2.60 0.25
N MET A 27 -0.46 -2.14 1.24
CA MET A 27 0.26 -3.05 2.15
C MET A 27 -0.70 -3.90 2.99
N ALA A 28 -1.79 -3.30 3.50
CA ALA A 28 -2.80 -4.00 4.27
C ALA A 28 -3.49 -5.08 3.43
N ILE A 29 -3.86 -4.78 2.18
CA ILE A 29 -4.44 -5.78 1.27
C ILE A 29 -3.47 -6.93 1.02
N GLN A 30 -2.19 -6.65 0.75
CA GLN A 30 -1.18 -7.70 0.58
C GLN A 30 -0.98 -8.56 1.83
N ALA A 31 -1.09 -7.97 3.02
CA ALA A 31 -1.04 -8.72 4.27
C ALA A 31 -2.26 -9.62 4.43
N MET A 32 -3.46 -9.14 4.10
CA MET A 32 -4.70 -9.94 4.15
C MET A 32 -4.67 -11.11 3.18
N ILE A 33 -4.22 -10.91 1.94
CA ILE A 33 -4.08 -11.98 0.94
C ILE A 33 -3.19 -13.10 1.48
N ARG A 34 -2.00 -12.76 1.98
CA ARG A 34 -1.08 -13.74 2.58
C ARG A 34 -1.67 -14.45 3.79
N ALA A 35 -2.45 -13.74 4.61
CA ALA A 35 -3.14 -14.33 5.75
C ALA A 35 -4.23 -15.31 5.29
N MET A 36 -4.99 -14.99 4.24
CA MET A 36 -5.98 -15.89 3.64
C MET A 36 -5.32 -17.18 3.14
N ASP A 37 -4.17 -17.06 2.46
CA ASP A 37 -3.39 -18.23 2.01
C ASP A 37 -2.91 -19.06 3.20
N THR A 38 -2.41 -18.42 4.26
CA THR A 38 -1.91 -19.09 5.48
C THR A 38 -3.03 -19.81 6.24
N LEU A 39 -4.22 -19.22 6.27
CA LEU A 39 -5.39 -19.74 6.99
C LEU A 39 -6.27 -20.64 6.11
N ASN A 40 -5.90 -20.85 4.84
CA ASN A 40 -6.69 -21.57 3.84
C ASN A 40 -8.14 -21.06 3.71
N ILE A 41 -8.32 -19.74 3.76
CA ILE A 41 -9.64 -19.12 3.59
C ILE A 41 -9.86 -18.90 2.08
N PRO A 42 -10.81 -19.61 1.46
CA PRO A 42 -11.06 -19.45 0.03
C PRO A 42 -11.70 -18.09 -0.27
N TYR A 43 -11.48 -17.58 -1.47
CA TYR A 43 -12.19 -16.41 -1.94
C TYR A 43 -13.67 -16.73 -2.16
N GLY A 44 -14.54 -15.77 -1.83
CA GLY A 44 -15.99 -15.92 -2.03
C GLY A 44 -16.41 -15.86 -3.51
N ASP A 45 -15.53 -15.40 -4.40
CA ASP A 45 -15.79 -15.28 -5.84
C ASP A 45 -14.49 -15.46 -6.64
N GLN A 46 -14.52 -16.26 -7.70
CA GLN A 46 -13.38 -16.53 -8.60
C GLN A 46 -12.84 -15.25 -9.26
N SER A 47 -13.68 -14.24 -9.52
CA SER A 47 -13.18 -12.99 -10.10
C SER A 47 -12.32 -12.17 -9.13
N SER A 48 -12.37 -12.49 -7.84
CA SER A 48 -11.53 -11.86 -6.80
C SER A 48 -10.06 -12.31 -6.89
N GLU A 49 -9.80 -13.55 -7.30
CA GLU A 49 -8.44 -14.06 -7.50
C GLU A 49 -7.71 -13.29 -8.61
N VAL A 50 -8.38 -13.07 -9.74
CA VAL A 50 -7.82 -12.33 -10.89
C VAL A 50 -7.53 -10.87 -10.50
N ARG A 51 -8.45 -10.22 -9.76
CA ARG A 51 -8.22 -8.85 -9.25
C ARG A 51 -7.04 -8.78 -8.31
N ILE A 52 -6.89 -9.77 -7.42
CA ILE A 52 -5.79 -9.84 -6.45
C ILE A 52 -4.45 -10.06 -7.15
N PHE A 53 -4.39 -10.92 -8.16
CA PHE A 53 -3.19 -11.13 -8.96
C PHE A 53 -2.71 -9.82 -9.62
N PHE A 54 -3.63 -9.09 -10.23
CA PHE A 54 -3.31 -7.78 -10.84
C PHE A 54 -2.86 -6.77 -9.79
N LEU A 55 -3.51 -6.74 -8.63
CA LEU A 55 -3.11 -5.87 -7.52
C LEU A 55 -1.70 -6.19 -7.02
N SER A 56 -1.37 -7.48 -6.89
CA SER A 56 -0.05 -7.95 -6.45
C SER A 56 1.06 -7.56 -7.45
N LEU A 57 0.77 -7.66 -8.76
CA LEU A 57 1.67 -7.20 -9.81
C LEU A 57 1.90 -5.68 -9.77
N CYS A 58 0.83 -4.88 -9.59
CA CYS A 58 0.95 -3.43 -9.43
C CYS A 58 1.78 -3.04 -8.20
N ILE A 59 1.63 -3.76 -7.09
CA ILE A 59 2.43 -3.53 -5.87
C ILE A 59 3.91 -3.85 -6.12
N PHE A 60 4.19 -4.96 -6.81
CA PHE A 60 5.56 -5.36 -7.15
C PHE A 60 6.22 -4.35 -8.10
N ALA A 61 5.52 -3.92 -9.15
CA ALA A 61 6.00 -2.90 -10.09
C ALA A 61 6.28 -1.57 -9.38
N SER A 62 5.41 -1.15 -8.45
CA SER A 62 5.59 0.09 -7.68
C SER A 62 6.81 0.03 -6.75
N LYS A 63 7.08 -1.13 -6.14
CA LYS A 63 8.31 -1.35 -5.35
C LYS A 63 9.55 -1.38 -6.22
N PHE A 64 9.48 -1.97 -7.40
CA PHE A 64 10.60 -2.05 -8.35
C PHE A 64 10.98 -0.67 -8.89
N THR A 65 10.01 0.18 -9.25
CA THR A 65 10.26 1.56 -9.66
C THR A 65 10.87 2.40 -8.53
N PHE A 66 10.43 2.20 -7.28
CA PHE A 66 11.03 2.86 -6.12
C PHE A 66 12.47 2.41 -5.88
N LEU A 67 12.76 1.11 -6.01
CA LEU A 67 14.10 0.56 -5.88
C LEU A 67 15.04 1.10 -6.98
N PHE A 68 14.60 1.17 -8.23
CA PHE A 68 15.35 1.77 -9.33
C PHE A 68 15.61 3.27 -9.14
N SER A 69 14.62 4.00 -8.61
CA SER A 69 14.81 5.41 -8.24
C SER A 69 15.83 5.60 -7.13
N LEU A 70 15.91 4.68 -6.17
CA LEU A 70 16.87 4.74 -5.07
C LEU A 70 18.30 4.40 -5.54
N PHE A 71 18.44 3.42 -6.43
CA PHE A 71 19.72 3.09 -7.06
C PHE A 71 20.30 4.24 -7.89
N ARG A 72 19.45 5.03 -8.57
CA ARG A 72 19.88 6.19 -9.37
C ARG A 72 20.31 7.41 -8.53
N ILE A 73 19.96 7.46 -7.25
CA ILE A 73 20.37 8.54 -6.33
C ILE A 73 21.70 8.19 -5.62
N THR A 74 22.11 6.93 -5.64
CA THR A 74 23.27 6.42 -4.89
C THR A 74 24.53 6.24 -5.77
N MET A 75 24.43 6.41 -7.09
CA MET A 75 25.55 6.39 -8.05
C MET A 75 25.75 7.75 -8.72
#